data_AF-A0A9E4KQB7-F1
#
_entry.id   AF-A0A9E4KQB7-F1
#
_cell.length_a   1.000
_cell.length_b   1.000
_cell.length_c   1.000
_cell.angle_alpha   90.00
_cell.angle_beta   90.00
_cell.angle_gamma   90.00
#
_symmetry.space_group_name_H-M   'P 1'
#
loop_
_entity.id
_entity.type
_entity.pdbx_description
1 polymer ?
#
loop_
_entity_poly.entity_id
_entity_poly.type
_entity_poly.pdbx_seq_one_letter_code
_entity_poly.pdbx_strand_id
1 'polypeptide(L)' 'MGPYEIIIIVVALMLIFGAARLPKMGASLGQGLRAFKGALTGKDDVDISDDKDEKATSKTTEKESA' A
#
# COMPACT_ATOMS: atom_id res chain seq x y z
N MET A 1 -17.27 13.55 15.50
CA MET A 1 -16.00 12.82 15.40
C MET A 1 -16.19 11.75 14.35
N GLY A 2 -15.82 12.07 13.11
CA GLY A 2 -16.25 11.33 11.93
C GLY A 2 -15.07 10.81 11.12
N PRO A 3 -15.33 9.99 10.07
CA PRO A 3 -14.29 9.47 9.18
C PRO A 3 -13.40 10.57 8.56
N TYR A 4 -13.88 11.81 8.54
CA TYR A 4 -13.12 13.00 8.11
C TYR A 4 -11.82 13.23 8.88
N GLU A 5 -11.77 13.02 10.21
CA GLU A 5 -10.53 13.18 10.98
C GLU A 5 -9.48 12.14 10.59
N ILE A 6 -9.90 10.91 10.34
CA ILE A 6 -9.00 9.83 9.90
C ILE A 6 -8.46 10.12 8.49
N ILE A 7 -9.32 10.62 7.58
CA ILE A 7 -8.90 11.00 6.22
C ILE A 7 -7.81 12.08 6.26
N ILE A 8 -7.95 13.11 7.10
CA ILE A 8 -6.93 14.17 7.23
C ILE A 8 -5.57 13.59 7.65
N ILE A 9 -5.57 12.66 8.61
CA ILE A 9 -4.33 12.01 9.08
C ILE A 9 -3.69 11.18 7.96
N VAL A 10 -4.48 10.41 7.21
CA VAL A 10 -3.98 9.60 6.09
C VAL A 10 -3.37 10.49 5.01
N VAL A 11 -4.01 11.61 4.69
CA VAL A 11 -3.48 12.59 3.72
C VAL A 11 -2.15 13.17 4.21
N ALA A 12 -2.04 13.53 5.50
CA ALA A 12 -0.78 14.01 6.07
C ALA A 12 0.35 12.96 5.96
N LEU A 13 0.05 11.68 6.25
CA LEU A 13 1.02 10.59 6.08
C LEU A 13 1.38 10.39 4.60
N MET A 14 0.44 10.53 3.69
CA MET A 14 0.66 10.41 2.26
C MET A 14 1.56 11.52 1.71
N LEU A 15 1.56 12.71 2.33
CA LEU A 15 2.52 13.78 2.01
C LEU A 15 3.94 13.46 2.51
N ILE A 16 4.08 12.82 3.68
CA ILE A 16 5.39 12.45 4.26
C ILE A 16 5.99 11.23 3.53
N PHE A 17 5.20 10.18 3.36
CA PHE A 17 5.63 8.90 2.80
C PHE A 17 5.49 8.82 1.27
N GLY A 18 4.62 9.64 0.68
CA GLY A 18 4.29 9.63 -0.74
C GLY A 18 3.13 8.69 -1.11
N ALA A 19 2.39 9.07 -2.16
CA ALA A 19 1.22 8.35 -2.67
C ALA A 19 1.50 6.89 -3.09
N ALA A 20 2.72 6.61 -3.56
CA ALA A 20 3.12 5.30 -4.05
C ALA A 20 3.61 4.34 -2.95
N ARG A 21 4.04 4.87 -1.78
CA ARG A 21 4.63 4.03 -0.72
C ARG A 21 3.60 3.39 0.19
N LEU A 22 2.50 4.08 0.50
CA LEU A 22 1.38 3.51 1.25
C LEU A 22 0.82 2.22 0.63
N PRO A 23 0.45 2.18 -0.68
CA PRO A 23 -0.09 0.97 -1.29
C PRO A 23 0.95 -0.15 -1.39
N LYS A 24 2.22 0.18 -1.66
CA LYS A 24 3.30 -0.81 -1.75
C LYS A 24 3.52 -1.54 -0.42
N MET A 25 3.57 -0.79 0.69
CA MET A 25 3.68 -1.39 2.02
C MET A 25 2.38 -2.10 2.43
N GLY A 26 1.21 -1.52 2.09
CA GLY A 26 -0.10 -2.11 2.35
C GLY A 26 -0.34 -3.45 1.65
N ALA A 27 0.17 -3.63 0.42
CA ALA A 27 0.07 -4.90 -0.31
C ALA A 27 0.78 -6.04 0.44
N SER A 28 2.03 -5.82 0.87
CA SER A 28 2.78 -6.81 1.66
C SER A 28 2.13 -7.12 3.01
N LEU A 29 1.62 -6.09 3.70
CA LEU A 29 0.93 -6.24 4.98
C LEU A 29 -0.40 -6.99 4.81
N GLY A 30 -1.14 -6.69 3.75
CA GLY A 30 -2.41 -7.32 3.41
C GLY A 30 -2.24 -8.81 3.09
N GLN A 31 -1.19 -9.17 2.35
CA GLN A 31 -0.86 -10.57 2.07
C GLN A 31 -0.52 -11.33 3.37
N GLY A 32 0.28 -10.75 4.26
CA GLY A 32 0.60 -11.33 5.57
C GLY A 32 -0.63 -11.46 6.47
N LEU A 33 -1.51 -10.44 6.49
CA LEU A 33 -2.74 -10.47 7.28
C LEU A 33 -3.76 -11.49 6.74
N ARG A 34 -3.79 -11.70 5.41
CA ARG A 34 -4.64 -12.69 4.76
C ARG A 34 -4.16 -14.11 5.05
N ALA A 35 -2.84 -14.35 5.02
CA ALA A 35 -2.24 -15.61 5.47
C ALA A 35 -2.50 -15.86 6.96
N PHE A 36 -2.35 -14.84 7.81
CA PHE A 36 -2.65 -14.93 9.23
C PHE A 36 -4.12 -15.26 9.50
N LYS A 37 -5.04 -14.61 8.77
CA LYS A 37 -6.48 -14.88 8.86
C LYS A 37 -6.84 -16.29 8.37
N GLY A 38 -6.21 -16.75 7.29
CA GLY A 38 -6.38 -18.11 6.75
C GLY A 38 -5.98 -19.17 7.78
N ALA A 39 -4.81 -19.00 8.41
CA ALA A 39 -4.31 -19.87 9.47
C ALA A 39 -5.24 -19.90 10.70
N LEU A 40 -5.80 -18.76 11.09
CA LEU A 40 -6.76 -18.67 12.21
C LEU A 40 -8.12 -19.29 11.89
N THR A 41 -8.58 -19.21 10.64
CA THR A 41 -9.88 -19.73 10.20
C THR A 41 -9.81 -21.19 9.74
N GLY A 42 -8.61 -21.78 9.65
CA GLY A 42 -8.41 -23.15 9.13
C GLY A 42 -8.82 -23.29 7.66
N LYS A 43 -8.79 -22.18 6.91
CA LYS A 43 -9.18 -22.14 5.50
C LYS A 43 -7.96 -21.73 4.70
N ASP A 44 -7.20 -22.74 4.25
CA ASP A 44 -6.04 -22.61 3.37
C ASP A 44 -6.48 -22.21 1.95
N ASP A 45 -7.05 -21.03 1.81
CA ASP A 45 -7.32 -20.41 0.50
C ASP A 45 -6.16 -19.45 0.20
N VAL A 46 -5.07 -20.02 -0.31
CA VAL A 46 -3.84 -19.29 -0.64
C VAL A 46 -3.58 -19.41 -2.14
N ASP A 47 -4.32 -18.64 -2.94
CA ASP A 47 -3.94 -18.29 -4.31
C ASP A 47 -3.11 -16.99 -4.24
N ILE A 48 -1.79 -17.12 -4.39
CA ILE A 48 -0.85 -15.99 -4.41
C ILE A 48 -0.58 -15.65 -5.87
N SER A 49 -1.48 -14.87 -6.48
CA SER A 49 -1.24 -14.26 -7.78
C SER A 49 -1.59 -12.78 -7.71
N ASP A 50 -0.62 -11.95 -7.30
CA ASP A 50 -0.61 -10.53 -7.65
C ASP A 50 0.85 -10.06 -7.74
N ASP A 51 1.49 -10.49 -8.83
CA ASP A 51 2.70 -9.86 -9.38
C ASP A 51 2.29 -8.50 -9.96
N LYS A 52 2.20 -7.49 -9.09
CA LYS A 52 2.10 -6.08 -9.47
C LYS A 52 2.98 -5.24 -8.57
N ASP A 53 4.26 -5.60 -8.51
CA ASP A 53 5.28 -4.57 -8.37
C ASP A 53 5.56 -3.99 -9.77
N GLU A 54 6.01 -2.74 -9.81
CA GLU A 54 6.46 -2.05 -11.02
C GLU A 54 5.43 -1.37 -11.95
N LYS A 55 4.68 -0.38 -11.43
CA LYS A 55 4.51 0.90 -12.17
C LYS A 55 4.09 2.09 -11.31
N ALA A 56 4.94 2.51 -10.36
CA ALA A 56 4.81 3.83 -9.74
C ALA A 56 6.16 4.51 -9.45
N THR A 57 7.20 4.14 -10.19
CA THR A 57 8.38 4.99 -10.44
C THR A 57 8.18 5.58 -11.82
N SER A 58 7.73 6.84 -11.88
CA SER A 58 8.14 7.83 -12.89
C SER A 58 7.29 9.07 -12.69
N LYS A 59 7.95 10.19 -12.37
CA LYS A 59 7.61 11.61 -12.69
C LYS A 59 8.15 12.66 -11.69
N THR A 60 9.33 12.46 -11.09
CA THR A 60 10.10 13.61 -10.57
C THR A 60 11.61 13.43 -10.75
N THR A 61 12.03 13.34 -12.01
CA THR A 61 13.40 13.72 -12.41
C THR A 61 13.33 14.35 -13.81
N GLU A 62 12.69 15.52 -13.90
CA GLU A 62 12.78 16.38 -15.09
C GLU A 62 12.93 17.82 -14.57
N LYS A 63 14.15 18.18 -14.18
CA LYS A 63 14.66 19.57 -14.13
C LYS A 63 16.14 19.61 -13.74
N GLU A 64 16.99 18.96 -14.54
CA GLU A 64 18.42 19.29 -14.60
C GLU A 64 18.94 18.91 -15.98
N SER A 65 18.60 19.71 -17.00
CA SER A 65 19.21 19.75 -18.33
C SER A 65 18.53 20.88 -19.12
N ALA A 66 18.90 22.12 -18.84
CA ALA A 66 18.77 23.25 -19.74
C ALA A 66 20.00 24.14 -19.52
#